data_AF-N9DNH6-F1
#
_entry.id   AF-N9DNH6-F1
#
_cell.length_a   1.000
_cell.length_b   1.000
_cell.length_c   1.000
_cell.angle_alpha   90.00
_cell.angle_beta   90.00
_cell.angle_gamma   90.00
#
_symmetry.space_group_name_H-M   'P 1'
#
loop_
_entity.id
_entity.type
_entity.pdbx_description
1 polymer ?
#
loop_
_entity_poly.entity_id
_entity_poly.type
_entity_poly.pdbx_seq_one_letter_code
_entity_poly.pdbx_strand_id
1 'polypeptide(L)'
;MTLTVAINLNDYIILTGDHRLTIECEPFTGLPARTVVDDYKKIKYWEYGAITVSGDVLLMYYFHEVLEIYAKQNNWDFLQVAQVARAMYLSAGKPVQHATGTAFFSLFTLGKVEVIHLSIQKNYIEYEVINPMYAHFSLFEGTPDDPIYQLFVNSLRKAGNFLNFEDFYNYHTELLKFFYTTQKRIDNSITSSFDLFIQDKKTGQGFIRTISN
;
A
#
# COMPACT_ATOMS: atom_id res chain seq x y z
N MET A 1 1.95 12.04 -3.46
CA MET A 1 3.29 11.53 -3.11
C MET A 1 3.15 10.62 -1.90
N THR A 2 3.84 9.47 -1.88
CA THR A 2 3.64 8.46 -0.82
C THR A 2 4.75 7.42 -0.82
N LEU A 3 4.93 6.78 0.35
CA LEU A 3 5.59 5.48 0.45
C LEU A 3 4.60 4.45 1.05
N THR A 4 4.25 3.45 0.25
CA THR A 4 3.55 2.23 0.71
C THR A 4 4.37 1.00 0.38
N VAL A 5 4.35 0.01 1.26
CA VAL A 5 5.08 -1.25 1.12
C VAL A 5 4.15 -2.41 1.37
N ALA A 6 4.31 -3.47 0.59
CA ALA A 6 3.67 -4.75 0.84
C ALA A 6 4.73 -5.84 0.89
N ILE A 7 4.74 -6.61 1.97
CA ILE A 7 5.69 -7.69 2.22
C ILE A 7 4.90 -8.98 2.39
N ASN A 8 5.24 -9.96 1.59
CA ASN A 8 4.63 -11.28 1.66
C ASN A 8 5.60 -12.27 2.30
N LEU A 9 5.54 -12.47 3.63
CA LEU A 9 6.37 -13.47 4.31
C LEU A 9 5.69 -14.85 4.27
N ASN A 10 6.41 -15.92 4.61
CA ASN A 10 5.81 -17.27 4.59
C ASN A 10 4.62 -17.41 5.56
N ASP A 11 4.74 -16.84 6.76
CA ASP A 11 3.77 -17.00 7.84
C ASP A 11 2.88 -15.77 8.04
N TYR A 12 3.32 -14.60 7.56
CA TYR A 12 2.67 -13.32 7.80
C TYR A 12 2.65 -12.44 6.54
N ILE A 13 1.76 -11.45 6.54
CA ILE A 13 1.75 -10.36 5.57
C ILE A 13 1.99 -9.07 6.34
N ILE A 14 2.77 -8.16 5.75
CA ILE A 14 2.97 -6.82 6.29
C ILE A 14 2.58 -5.81 5.22
N LEU A 15 1.70 -4.87 5.57
CA LEU A 15 1.42 -3.69 4.74
C LEU A 15 1.84 -2.45 5.52
N THR A 16 2.42 -1.47 4.83
CA THR A 16 2.77 -0.19 5.42
C THR A 16 2.30 0.99 4.56
N GLY A 17 2.08 2.13 5.21
CA GLY A 17 1.79 3.38 4.53
C GLY A 17 2.19 4.58 5.37
N ASP A 18 2.92 5.52 4.77
CA ASP A 18 3.20 6.81 5.39
C ASP A 18 1.90 7.62 5.62
N HIS A 19 1.98 8.76 6.31
CA HIS A 19 0.80 9.56 6.67
C HIS A 19 0.61 10.85 5.86
N ARG A 20 1.41 11.06 4.79
CA ARG A 20 1.26 12.27 3.98
C ARG A 20 0.11 12.18 2.98
N LEU A 21 -0.77 13.17 3.00
CA LEU A 21 -1.63 13.55 1.89
C LEU A 21 -1.12 14.87 1.32
N THR A 22 -1.06 14.97 0.01
CA THR A 22 -0.76 16.21 -0.70
C THR A 22 -1.95 16.58 -1.57
N ILE A 23 -2.41 17.82 -1.44
CA ILE A 23 -3.46 18.42 -2.27
C ILE A 23 -2.79 19.47 -3.14
N GLU A 24 -2.88 19.29 -4.45
CA GLU A 24 -2.45 20.28 -5.43
C GLU A 24 -3.63 21.21 -5.73
N CYS A 25 -3.40 22.52 -5.65
CA CYS A 25 -4.42 23.53 -5.88
C CYS A 25 -4.18 24.19 -7.22
N GLU A 26 -5.25 24.34 -8.01
CA GLU A 26 -5.18 25.06 -9.27
C GLU A 26 -4.83 26.55 -9.04
N PRO A 27 -4.02 27.18 -9.91
CA PRO A 27 -3.56 28.56 -9.71
C PRO A 27 -4.68 29.59 -9.53
N PHE A 28 -5.85 29.36 -10.14
CA PHE A 28 -6.99 30.28 -10.08
C PHE A 28 -7.73 30.27 -8.75
N THR A 29 -7.45 29.31 -7.85
CA THR A 29 -8.13 29.19 -6.55
C THR A 29 -7.67 30.23 -5.52
N GLY A 30 -6.53 30.90 -5.76
CA GLY A 30 -5.91 31.80 -4.79
C GLY A 30 -5.36 31.11 -3.53
N LEU A 31 -5.40 29.78 -3.48
CA LEU A 31 -4.83 28.97 -2.40
C LEU A 31 -3.34 28.68 -2.67
N PRO A 32 -2.57 28.27 -1.64
CA PRO A 32 -1.23 27.76 -1.86
C PRO A 32 -1.27 26.63 -2.88
N ALA A 33 -0.32 26.64 -3.84
CA ALA A 33 -0.24 25.64 -4.91
C ALA A 33 -0.22 24.19 -4.39
N ARG A 34 0.24 24.00 -3.16
CA ARG A 34 0.31 22.71 -2.48
C ARG A 34 -0.08 22.85 -1.01
N THR A 35 -1.00 22.00 -0.56
CA THR A 35 -1.33 21.80 0.86
C THR A 35 -0.92 20.39 1.28
N VAL A 36 -0.37 20.27 2.50
CA VAL A 36 0.11 19.00 3.07
C VAL A 36 -0.65 18.68 4.35
N VAL A 37 -1.04 17.41 4.49
CA VAL A 37 -1.71 16.85 5.66
C VAL A 37 -0.91 15.61 6.10
N ASP A 38 -0.44 15.58 7.34
CA ASP A 38 0.55 14.58 7.82
C ASP A 38 -0.02 13.51 8.76
N ASP A 39 -1.34 13.43 8.88
CA ASP A 39 -2.08 12.45 9.68
C ASP A 39 -3.04 11.59 8.82
N TYR A 40 -2.85 11.58 7.50
CA TYR A 40 -3.69 10.82 6.58
C TYR A 40 -3.36 9.32 6.60
N LYS A 41 -4.23 8.52 7.22
CA LYS A 41 -4.09 7.07 7.27
C LYS A 41 -4.38 6.41 5.93
N LYS A 42 -3.39 5.67 5.42
CA LYS A 42 -3.48 4.96 4.13
C LYS A 42 -3.90 3.50 4.25
N ILE A 43 -3.69 2.91 5.42
CA ILE A 43 -4.09 1.53 5.68
C ILE A 43 -5.52 1.50 6.21
N LYS A 44 -6.34 0.64 5.62
CA LYS A 44 -7.70 0.36 6.07
C LYS A 44 -7.90 -1.15 6.18
N TYR A 45 -8.68 -1.57 7.16
CA TYR A 45 -9.25 -2.91 7.13
C TYR A 45 -10.35 -2.97 6.07
N TRP A 46 -10.52 -4.16 5.49
CA TRP A 46 -11.68 -4.54 4.70
C TRP A 46 -12.06 -5.97 5.08
N GLU A 47 -13.21 -6.47 4.60
CA GLU A 47 -13.78 -7.76 5.05
C GLU A 47 -12.78 -8.93 4.99
N TYR A 48 -11.86 -8.92 4.01
CA TYR A 48 -10.95 -10.02 3.73
C TYR A 48 -9.50 -9.77 4.19
N GLY A 49 -9.21 -8.66 4.87
CA GLY A 49 -7.86 -8.33 5.33
C GLY A 49 -7.61 -6.83 5.52
N ALA A 50 -6.54 -6.31 4.92
CA ALA A 50 -6.28 -4.88 4.86
C ALA A 50 -5.82 -4.44 3.47
N ILE A 51 -5.93 -3.14 3.22
CA ILE A 51 -5.52 -2.48 1.98
C ILE A 51 -4.74 -1.20 2.32
N THR A 52 -3.69 -0.95 1.56
CA THR A 52 -2.96 0.32 1.51
C THR A 52 -2.86 0.79 0.07
N VAL A 53 -2.92 2.11 -0.14
CA VAL A 53 -3.02 2.70 -1.49
C VAL A 53 -2.12 3.91 -1.65
N SER A 54 -1.72 4.16 -2.90
CA SER A 54 -0.98 5.33 -3.35
C SER A 54 -1.57 5.88 -4.66
N GLY A 55 -1.22 7.12 -5.02
CA GLY A 55 -1.69 7.79 -6.23
C GLY A 55 -2.85 8.74 -5.97
N ASP A 56 -3.77 8.85 -6.94
CA ASP A 56 -4.93 9.72 -6.82
C ASP A 56 -5.92 9.18 -5.77
N VAL A 57 -6.19 10.01 -4.77
CA VAL A 57 -7.01 9.67 -3.60
C VAL A 57 -8.44 9.33 -3.98
N LEU A 58 -9.03 10.07 -4.93
CA LEU A 58 -10.42 9.84 -5.33
C LEU A 58 -10.55 8.58 -6.18
N LEU A 59 -9.58 8.31 -7.06
CA LEU A 59 -9.55 7.06 -7.81
C LEU A 59 -9.42 5.86 -6.86
N MET A 60 -8.50 5.92 -5.89
CA MET A 60 -8.31 4.84 -4.91
C MET A 60 -9.51 4.68 -3.98
N TYR A 61 -10.24 5.77 -3.69
CA TYR A 61 -11.52 5.72 -3.01
C TYR A 61 -12.56 4.94 -3.82
N TYR A 62 -12.75 5.26 -5.11
CA TYR A 62 -13.68 4.49 -5.96
C TYR A 62 -13.25 3.04 -6.11
N PHE A 63 -11.94 2.77 -6.21
CA PHE A 63 -11.42 1.41 -6.25
C PHE A 63 -11.83 0.60 -5.02
N HIS A 64 -11.66 1.17 -3.83
CA HIS A 64 -12.06 0.52 -2.57
C HIS A 64 -13.57 0.20 -2.54
N GLU A 65 -14.42 1.15 -2.93
CA GLU A 65 -15.88 0.94 -2.95
C GLU A 65 -16.30 -0.15 -3.93
N VAL A 66 -15.73 -0.17 -5.14
CA VAL A 66 -16.03 -1.20 -6.14
C VAL A 66 -15.50 -2.57 -5.69
N LEU A 67 -14.31 -2.60 -5.07
CA LEU A 67 -13.73 -3.83 -4.52
C LEU A 67 -14.66 -4.45 -3.48
N GLU A 68 -15.18 -3.67 -2.54
CA GLU A 68 -16.13 -4.11 -1.51
C GLU A 68 -17.45 -4.65 -2.12
N ILE A 69 -17.96 -3.99 -3.18
CA ILE A 69 -19.18 -4.44 -3.88
C ILE A 69 -18.94 -5.79 -4.57
N TYR A 70 -17.81 -5.95 -5.26
CA TYR A 70 -17.48 -7.15 -6.01
C TYR A 70 -17.14 -8.33 -5.10
N ALA A 71 -16.44 -8.06 -3.99
CA ALA A 71 -16.11 -9.07 -3.00
C ALA A 71 -17.37 -9.69 -2.37
N LYS A 72 -18.42 -8.89 -2.10
CA LYS A 72 -19.74 -9.39 -1.65
C LYS A 72 -20.44 -10.31 -2.66
N GLN A 73 -20.07 -10.20 -3.93
CA GLN A 73 -20.55 -11.06 -5.01
C GLN A 73 -19.61 -12.24 -5.28
N ASN A 74 -18.56 -12.40 -4.47
CA ASN A 74 -17.47 -13.37 -4.65
C ASN A 74 -16.80 -13.23 -6.04
N ASN A 75 -16.72 -12.01 -6.56
CA ASN A 75 -16.05 -11.68 -7.82
C ASN A 75 -14.66 -11.09 -7.52
N TRP A 76 -13.62 -11.82 -7.93
CA TRP A 76 -12.21 -11.48 -7.71
C TRP A 76 -11.50 -11.00 -8.99
N ASP A 77 -12.25 -10.52 -9.99
CA ASP A 77 -11.67 -9.90 -11.18
C ASP A 77 -11.20 -8.47 -10.87
N PHE A 78 -9.97 -8.37 -10.36
CA PHE A 78 -9.37 -7.10 -9.97
C PHE A 78 -9.13 -6.14 -11.14
N LEU A 79 -9.00 -6.66 -12.37
CA LEU A 79 -8.90 -5.82 -13.57
C LEU A 79 -10.25 -5.14 -13.83
N GLN A 80 -11.34 -5.90 -13.77
CA GLN A 80 -12.69 -5.34 -13.92
C GLN A 80 -13.00 -4.33 -12.82
N VAL A 81 -12.69 -4.63 -11.57
CA VAL A 81 -12.85 -3.70 -10.43
C VAL A 81 -12.14 -2.38 -10.70
N ALA A 82 -10.88 -2.44 -11.12
CA ALA A 82 -10.07 -1.27 -11.43
C ALA A 82 -10.60 -0.46 -12.63
N GLN A 83 -11.08 -1.14 -13.68
CA GLN A 83 -11.68 -0.50 -14.85
C GLN A 83 -12.97 0.24 -14.49
N VAL A 84 -13.83 -0.37 -13.67
CA VAL A 84 -15.07 0.27 -13.20
C VAL A 84 -14.76 1.47 -12.32
N ALA A 85 -13.82 1.34 -11.39
CA ALA A 85 -13.39 2.47 -10.54
C ALA A 85 -12.84 3.64 -11.38
N ARG A 86 -12.02 3.36 -12.39
CA ARG A 86 -11.52 4.37 -13.33
C ARG A 86 -12.67 5.01 -14.13
N ALA A 87 -13.63 4.22 -14.61
CA ALA A 87 -14.79 4.76 -15.32
C ALA A 87 -15.62 5.69 -14.43
N MET A 88 -15.84 5.33 -13.16
CA MET A 88 -16.52 6.19 -12.18
C MET A 88 -15.76 7.50 -11.96
N TYR A 89 -14.43 7.42 -11.75
CA TYR A 89 -13.56 8.59 -11.61
C TYR A 89 -13.70 9.57 -12.79
N LEU A 90 -13.63 9.06 -14.02
CA LEU A 90 -13.74 9.87 -15.23
C LEU A 90 -15.16 10.42 -15.43
N SER A 91 -16.20 9.64 -15.13
CA SER A 91 -17.59 10.07 -15.22
C SER A 91 -17.92 11.23 -14.27
N ALA A 92 -17.18 11.32 -13.15
CA ALA A 92 -17.25 12.43 -12.21
C ALA A 92 -16.49 13.71 -12.68
N GLY A 93 -16.06 13.74 -13.94
CA GLY A 93 -15.38 14.88 -14.55
C GLY A 93 -13.93 15.06 -14.10
N LYS A 94 -13.30 14.01 -13.54
CA LYS A 94 -11.93 14.09 -13.05
C LYS A 94 -10.89 13.93 -14.17
N PRO A 95 -9.70 14.54 -14.05
CA PRO A 95 -8.75 14.56 -15.15
C PRO A 95 -8.13 13.19 -15.45
N VAL A 96 -8.15 12.78 -16.73
CA VAL A 96 -7.58 11.50 -17.20
C VAL A 96 -6.11 11.33 -16.81
N GLN A 97 -5.34 12.41 -16.85
CA GLN A 97 -3.91 12.40 -16.55
C GLN A 97 -3.59 12.05 -15.08
N HIS A 98 -4.55 12.20 -14.16
CA HIS A 98 -4.40 11.83 -12.74
C HIS A 98 -5.05 10.47 -12.43
N ALA A 99 -5.61 9.75 -13.41
CA ALA A 99 -6.29 8.49 -13.19
C ALA A 99 -5.30 7.31 -12.96
N THR A 100 -4.36 7.48 -12.03
CA THR A 100 -3.30 6.52 -11.69
C THR A 100 -3.24 6.26 -10.19
N GLY A 101 -2.89 5.03 -9.82
CA GLY A 101 -2.65 4.66 -8.43
C GLY A 101 -2.22 3.21 -8.28
N THR A 102 -1.70 2.89 -7.11
CA THR A 102 -1.31 1.52 -6.76
C THR A 102 -2.07 1.11 -5.51
N ALA A 103 -2.56 -0.12 -5.49
CA ALA A 103 -3.14 -0.74 -4.32
C ALA A 103 -2.35 -2.00 -3.95
N PHE A 104 -2.04 -2.13 -2.67
CA PHE A 104 -1.61 -3.38 -2.08
C PHE A 104 -2.65 -3.83 -1.08
N PHE A 105 -3.15 -5.06 -1.21
CA PHE A 105 -4.15 -5.57 -0.29
C PHE A 105 -3.99 -7.05 -0.04
N SER A 106 -4.31 -7.46 1.19
CA SER A 106 -4.38 -8.86 1.55
C SER A 106 -5.78 -9.41 1.32
N LEU A 107 -5.85 -10.63 0.81
CA LEU A 107 -7.09 -11.35 0.53
C LEU A 107 -7.07 -12.69 1.25
N PHE A 108 -7.81 -12.81 2.36
CA PHE A 108 -8.00 -14.08 3.06
C PHE A 108 -9.26 -14.78 2.55
N THR A 109 -9.09 -15.82 1.74
CA THR A 109 -10.20 -16.66 1.25
C THR A 109 -9.85 -18.14 1.45
N LEU A 110 -10.84 -18.94 1.89
CA LEU A 110 -10.71 -20.40 2.02
C LEU A 110 -9.44 -20.87 2.76
N GLY A 111 -9.01 -20.13 3.79
CA GLY A 111 -7.83 -20.49 4.59
C GLY A 111 -6.48 -20.14 3.95
N LYS A 112 -6.47 -19.39 2.85
CA LYS A 112 -5.26 -18.87 2.20
C LYS A 112 -5.28 -17.35 2.24
N VAL A 113 -4.17 -16.73 2.66
CA VAL A 113 -3.98 -15.28 2.46
C VAL A 113 -3.01 -15.03 1.32
N GLU A 114 -3.47 -14.25 0.34
CA GLU A 114 -2.67 -13.72 -0.76
C GLU A 114 -2.43 -12.22 -0.56
N VAL A 115 -1.35 -11.70 -1.15
CA VAL A 115 -1.11 -10.25 -1.24
C VAL A 115 -1.16 -9.87 -2.70
N ILE A 116 -2.12 -9.03 -3.04
CA ILE A 116 -2.30 -8.53 -4.39
C ILE A 116 -1.59 -7.19 -4.52
N HIS A 117 -0.79 -7.05 -5.57
CA HIS A 117 -0.31 -5.77 -6.08
C HIS A 117 -1.14 -5.44 -7.32
N LEU A 118 -1.84 -4.31 -7.30
CA LEU A 118 -2.58 -3.77 -8.44
C LEU A 118 -2.01 -2.40 -8.80
N SER A 119 -1.61 -2.22 -10.06
CA SER A 119 -1.13 -0.97 -10.60
C SER A 119 -2.08 -0.44 -11.68
N ILE A 120 -2.64 0.74 -11.43
CA ILE A 120 -3.51 1.47 -12.34
C ILE A 120 -2.67 2.57 -12.98
N GLN A 121 -2.22 2.35 -14.23
CA GLN A 121 -1.35 3.26 -14.98
C GLN A 121 -2.10 3.92 -16.13
N LYS A 122 -1.63 5.06 -16.63
CA LYS A 122 -2.34 5.87 -17.64
C LYS A 122 -2.88 5.03 -18.81
N ASN A 123 -2.08 4.08 -19.30
CA ASN A 123 -2.40 3.29 -20.50
C ASN A 123 -2.74 1.82 -20.22
N TYR A 124 -2.49 1.31 -19.01
CA TYR A 124 -2.68 -0.10 -18.69
C TYR A 124 -3.04 -0.28 -17.23
N ILE A 125 -3.65 -1.42 -16.91
CA ILE A 125 -3.90 -1.87 -15.55
C ILE A 125 -3.34 -3.28 -15.48
N GLU A 126 -2.54 -3.53 -14.46
CA GLU A 126 -1.96 -4.84 -14.21
C GLU A 126 -2.10 -5.21 -12.75
N TYR A 127 -2.18 -6.50 -12.48
CA TYR A 127 -2.07 -6.99 -11.12
C TYR A 127 -1.28 -8.29 -11.08
N GLU A 128 -0.70 -8.55 -9.93
CA GLU A 128 0.00 -9.78 -9.63
C GLU A 128 -0.23 -10.19 -8.17
N VAL A 129 -0.01 -11.47 -7.89
CA VAL A 129 0.10 -11.97 -6.53
C VAL A 129 1.58 -11.90 -6.15
N ILE A 130 1.90 -11.17 -5.08
CA ILE A 130 3.29 -11.03 -4.63
C ILE A 130 3.79 -12.41 -4.17
N ASN A 131 4.96 -12.83 -4.64
CA ASN A 131 5.53 -14.12 -4.25
C ASN A 131 5.92 -14.16 -2.76
N PRO A 132 5.90 -15.34 -2.10
CA PRO A 132 6.43 -15.47 -0.76
C PRO A 132 7.90 -15.04 -0.67
N MET A 133 8.26 -14.41 0.44
CA MET A 133 9.57 -13.82 0.73
C MET A 133 9.98 -12.70 -0.24
N TYR A 134 9.01 -11.97 -0.79
CA TYR A 134 9.22 -10.74 -1.57
C TYR A 134 8.53 -9.53 -0.95
N ALA A 135 8.95 -8.35 -1.38
CA ALA A 135 8.29 -7.08 -1.06
C ALA A 135 8.09 -6.25 -2.34
N HIS A 136 6.98 -5.53 -2.41
CA HIS A 136 6.69 -4.54 -3.44
C HIS A 136 6.54 -3.17 -2.78
N PHE A 137 6.91 -2.15 -3.54
CA PHE A 137 6.99 -0.77 -3.07
C PHE A 137 6.24 0.12 -4.05
N SER A 138 5.50 1.09 -3.53
CA SER A 138 5.02 2.22 -4.32
C SER A 138 5.60 3.49 -3.74
N LEU A 139 6.43 4.14 -4.57
CA LEU A 139 7.30 5.26 -4.24
C LEU A 139 7.03 6.41 -5.20
N PHE A 140 7.22 7.65 -4.74
CA PHE A 140 7.19 8.81 -5.62
C PHE A 140 8.58 9.09 -6.22
N GLU A 141 9.64 9.07 -5.40
CA GLU A 141 11.02 9.20 -5.86
C GLU A 141 11.83 7.93 -5.60
N GLY A 142 12.85 7.68 -6.44
CA GLY A 142 13.72 6.51 -6.40
C GLY A 142 13.79 5.77 -7.74
N THR A 143 14.84 4.98 -7.94
CA THR A 143 15.01 4.14 -9.13
C THR A 143 14.76 2.68 -8.77
N PRO A 144 13.95 1.91 -9.53
CA PRO A 144 13.69 0.49 -9.22
C PRO A 144 14.93 -0.37 -8.98
N ASP A 145 16.06 -0.01 -9.61
CA ASP A 145 17.35 -0.70 -9.47
C ASP A 145 18.20 -0.26 -8.26
N ASP A 146 17.65 0.56 -7.35
CA ASP A 146 18.37 0.97 -6.15
C ASP A 146 18.70 -0.27 -5.30
N PRO A 147 19.99 -0.53 -5.00
CA PRO A 147 20.41 -1.67 -4.18
C PRO A 147 19.74 -1.75 -2.80
N ILE A 148 19.22 -0.63 -2.29
CA ILE A 148 18.49 -0.62 -1.01
C ILE A 148 17.25 -1.52 -1.01
N TYR A 149 16.56 -1.65 -2.16
CA TYR A 149 15.37 -2.50 -2.25
C TYR A 149 15.76 -3.97 -2.18
N GLN A 150 16.81 -4.36 -2.91
CA GLN A 150 17.31 -5.73 -2.84
C GLN A 150 17.88 -6.05 -1.46
N LEU A 151 18.57 -5.11 -0.82
CA LEU A 151 19.05 -5.26 0.56
C LEU A 151 17.89 -5.46 1.54
N PHE A 152 16.81 -4.70 1.38
CA PHE A 152 15.60 -4.83 2.19
C PHE A 152 14.97 -6.22 2.02
N VAL A 153 14.74 -6.65 0.78
CA VAL A 153 14.16 -7.97 0.47
C VAL A 153 15.04 -9.11 1.00
N ASN A 154 16.36 -9.02 0.85
CA ASN A 154 17.31 -10.03 1.36
C ASN A 154 17.35 -10.10 2.89
N SER A 155 16.93 -9.03 3.56
CA SER A 155 16.85 -8.95 5.02
C SER A 155 15.55 -9.52 5.58
N LEU A 156 14.58 -9.90 4.76
CA LEU A 156 13.34 -10.51 5.25
C LEU A 156 13.61 -11.87 5.92
N ARG A 157 12.85 -12.16 6.98
CA ARG A 157 12.97 -13.40 7.76
C ARG A 157 11.58 -13.97 8.09
N LYS A 158 11.41 -15.28 7.93
CA LYS A 158 10.16 -15.97 8.32
C LYS A 158 10.05 -16.07 9.85
N ALA A 159 8.84 -16.30 10.36
CA ALA A 159 8.60 -16.29 11.81
C ALA A 159 9.39 -17.36 12.56
N GLY A 160 9.59 -18.53 11.95
CA GLY A 160 10.41 -19.61 12.53
C GLY A 160 11.90 -19.31 12.70
N ASN A 161 12.39 -18.13 12.26
CA ASN A 161 13.75 -17.67 12.52
C ASN A 161 13.89 -16.94 13.87
N PHE A 162 12.79 -16.75 14.61
CA PHE A 162 12.74 -16.00 15.85
C PHE A 162 12.26 -16.90 17.00
N LEU A 163 12.61 -16.53 18.24
CA LEU A 163 12.18 -17.30 19.43
C LEU A 163 10.69 -17.11 19.73
N ASN A 164 10.16 -15.93 19.45
CA ASN A 164 8.76 -15.57 19.69
C ASN A 164 8.28 -14.50 18.69
N PHE A 165 6.98 -14.16 18.74
CA PHE A 165 6.38 -13.16 17.86
C PHE A 165 6.89 -11.74 18.13
N GLU A 166 7.24 -11.40 19.37
CA GLU A 166 7.74 -10.07 19.73
C GLU A 166 9.09 -9.79 19.06
N ASP A 167 10.01 -10.75 19.07
CA ASP A 167 11.29 -10.66 18.36
C ASP A 167 11.10 -10.50 16.85
N PHE A 168 10.18 -11.27 16.27
CA PHE A 168 9.81 -11.17 14.86
C PHE A 168 9.24 -9.77 14.52
N TYR A 169 8.32 -9.28 15.35
CA TYR A 169 7.68 -7.98 15.20
C TYR A 169 8.69 -6.85 15.28
N ASN A 170 9.54 -6.87 16.31
CA ASN A 170 10.57 -5.85 16.54
C ASN A 170 11.58 -5.82 15.39
N TYR A 171 12.04 -6.99 14.94
CA TYR A 171 12.98 -7.08 13.82
C TYR A 171 12.43 -6.42 12.54
N HIS A 172 11.22 -6.78 12.12
CA HIS A 172 10.64 -6.24 10.90
C HIS A 172 10.26 -4.76 11.05
N THR A 173 9.85 -4.34 12.25
CA THR A 173 9.58 -2.93 12.54
C THR A 173 10.85 -2.09 12.41
N GLU A 174 11.98 -2.53 12.97
CA GLU A 174 13.27 -1.82 12.83
C GLU A 174 13.79 -1.83 11.39
N LEU A 175 13.62 -2.95 10.66
CA LEU A 175 13.94 -3.03 9.24
C LEU A 175 13.14 -2.01 8.42
N LEU A 176 11.84 -1.86 8.71
CA LEU A 176 10.97 -0.87 8.07
C LEU A 176 11.35 0.56 8.46
N LYS A 177 11.61 0.86 9.72
CA LYS A 177 12.08 2.18 10.16
C LYS A 177 13.36 2.59 9.44
N PHE A 178 14.32 1.67 9.33
CA PHE A 178 15.56 1.91 8.59
C PHE A 178 15.28 2.24 7.12
N PHE A 179 14.38 1.48 6.49
CA PHE A 179 13.98 1.72 5.10
C PHE A 179 13.29 3.08 4.92
N TYR A 180 12.27 3.39 5.72
CA TYR A 180 11.55 4.67 5.69
C TYR A 180 12.49 5.85 5.94
N THR A 181 13.39 5.73 6.92
CA THR A 181 14.39 6.77 7.23
C THR A 181 15.33 7.00 6.06
N THR A 182 15.74 5.93 5.37
CA THR A 182 16.61 6.03 4.19
C THR A 182 15.88 6.70 3.03
N GLN A 183 14.63 6.28 2.77
CA GLN A 183 13.81 6.87 1.70
C GLN A 183 13.47 8.34 1.95
N LYS A 184 13.22 8.72 3.21
CA LYS A 184 12.96 10.11 3.58
C LYS A 184 14.13 11.06 3.27
N ARG A 185 15.36 10.56 3.15
CA ARG A 185 16.53 11.38 2.78
C ARG A 185 16.51 11.80 1.31
N ILE A 186 15.81 11.06 0.46
CA ILE A 186 15.65 11.37 -0.95
C ILE A 186 14.26 11.98 -1.23
N ASP A 187 13.22 11.47 -0.58
CA ASP A 187 11.85 11.95 -0.73
C ASP A 187 11.37 12.65 0.56
N ASN A 188 11.42 13.99 0.54
CA ASN A 188 10.94 14.82 1.64
C ASN A 188 9.42 14.72 1.86
N SER A 189 8.68 14.06 0.96
CA SER A 189 7.25 13.80 1.09
C SER A 189 6.93 12.65 2.06
N ILE A 190 7.91 11.88 2.54
CA ILE A 190 7.68 10.81 3.51
C ILE A 190 7.60 11.37 4.95
N THR A 191 6.57 10.96 5.71
CA THR A 191 6.36 11.38 7.10
C THR A 191 7.33 10.72 8.09
N SER A 192 7.45 11.31 9.29
CA SER A 192 8.18 10.72 10.43
C SER A 192 7.44 9.58 11.12
N SER A 193 6.31 9.14 10.59
CA SER A 193 5.58 7.97 11.09
C SER A 193 4.88 7.26 9.93
N PHE A 194 4.53 6.00 10.16
CA PHE A 194 3.79 5.18 9.22
C PHE A 194 2.87 4.22 9.97
N ASP A 195 1.78 3.80 9.35
CA ASP A 195 0.98 2.70 9.85
C ASP A 195 1.58 1.39 9.35
N LEU A 196 1.61 0.40 10.24
CA LEU A 196 2.06 -0.96 10.02
C LEU A 196 0.89 -1.90 10.31
N PHE A 197 0.53 -2.69 9.31
CA PHE A 197 -0.42 -3.79 9.43
C PHE A 197 0.32 -5.12 9.36
N ILE A 198 0.01 -6.04 10.28
CA ILE A 198 0.49 -7.42 10.21
C ILE A 198 -0.70 -8.36 10.26
N GLN A 199 -0.70 -9.36 9.37
CA GLN A 199 -1.71 -10.43 9.31
C GLN A 199 -1.07 -11.81 9.37
N ASP A 200 -1.58 -12.67 10.24
CA ASP A 200 -1.25 -14.09 10.28
C ASP A 200 -1.95 -14.81 9.13
N LYS A 201 -1.17 -15.53 8.32
CA LYS A 201 -1.70 -16.23 7.14
C LYS A 201 -2.53 -17.48 7.45
N LYS A 202 -2.33 -18.09 8.61
CA LYS A 202 -3.05 -19.30 9.03
C LYS A 202 -4.43 -18.95 9.56
N THR A 203 -4.52 -17.88 10.33
CA THR A 203 -5.78 -17.49 11.01
C THR A 203 -6.53 -16.38 10.27
N GLY A 204 -5.86 -15.63 9.39
CA GLY A 204 -6.39 -14.43 8.75
C GLY A 204 -6.48 -13.23 9.68
N GLN A 205 -6.14 -13.37 10.97
CA GLN A 205 -6.21 -12.27 11.94
C GLN A 205 -5.07 -11.29 11.73
N GLY A 206 -5.34 -10.01 11.89
CA GLY A 206 -4.32 -8.97 11.79
C GLY A 206 -4.59 -7.78 12.68
N PHE A 207 -3.59 -6.92 12.82
CA PHE A 207 -3.68 -5.70 13.60
C PHE A 207 -2.92 -4.55 12.92
N ILE A 208 -3.33 -3.31 13.22
CA ILE A 208 -2.67 -2.07 12.78
C ILE A 208 -2.01 -1.38 13.97
N ARG A 209 -0.79 -0.90 13.79
CA ARG A 209 -0.05 -0.04 14.72
C ARG A 209 0.58 1.14 13.98
N THR A 210 0.51 2.32 14.58
CA THR A 210 1.28 3.47 14.14
C THR A 210 2.70 3.38 14.70
N ILE A 211 3.70 3.51 13.84
CA ILE A 211 5.13 3.44 14.15
C ILE A 211 5.76 4.80 13.90
N SER A 212 6.58 5.27 14.84
CA SER A 212 7.43 6.46 14.66
C SER A 212 8.77 6.06 14.05
N ASN A 213 9.22 6.82 13.04
CA ASN A 213 10.53 6.71 12.38
C ASN A 213 11.60 7.49 13.12
#